data_AF-A0A2S9GIV8-F1
#
_entry.id   AF-A0A2S9GIV8-F1
#
_cell.length_a   1.000
_cell.length_b   1.000
_cell.length_c   1.000
_cell.angle_alpha   90.00
_cell.angle_beta   90.00
_cell.angle_gamma   90.00
#
_symmetry.space_group_name_H-M   'P 1'
#
loop_
_entity.id
_entity.type
_entity.pdbx_description
1 polymer ?
#
loop_
_entity_poly.entity_id
_entity_poly.type
_entity_poly.pdbx_seq_one_letter_code
_entity_poly.pdbx_strand_id
1 'polypeptide(L)' 'AVLTQWMAENATVSWVLHPEPWFLETKLINALDLPLNFQDNERNAFAPELKKLRREAATKAAKMRVLAEWS' A
#
# COMPACT_ATOMS: atom_id res chain seq x y z
N ALA A 1 -15.35 4.09 2.49
CA ALA A 1 -15.04 3.89 1.05
C ALA A 1 -15.20 2.41 0.71
N VAL A 2 -15.57 2.07 -0.53
CA VAL A 2 -15.89 0.67 -0.95
C VAL A 2 -14.76 -0.32 -0.64
N LEU A 3 -13.51 0.02 -0.96
CA LEU A 3 -12.35 -0.84 -0.70
C LEU A 3 -12.13 -1.11 0.79
N THR A 4 -12.34 -0.12 1.65
CA THR A 4 -12.22 -0.28 3.11
C THR A 4 -13.20 -1.33 3.64
N GLN A 5 -14.46 -1.27 3.20
CA GLN A 5 -15.49 -2.22 3.62
C GLN A 5 -15.15 -3.63 3.12
N TRP A 6 -14.78 -3.75 1.84
CA TRP A 6 -14.40 -5.04 1.27
C TRP A 6 -13.21 -5.67 2.01
N MET A 7 -12.17 -4.89 2.34
CA MET A 7 -11.04 -5.41 3.11
C MET A 7 -11.45 -5.82 4.52
N ALA A 8 -12.33 -5.08 5.19
CA ALA A 8 -12.82 -5.46 6.52
C ALA A 8 -13.56 -6.80 6.52
N GLU A 9 -14.26 -7.11 5.43
CA GLU A 9 -15.04 -8.34 5.29
C GLU A 9 -14.20 -9.53 4.78
N ASN A 10 -13.13 -9.29 4.02
CA ASN A 10 -12.44 -10.34 3.28
C ASN A 10 -10.95 -10.50 3.65
N ALA A 11 -10.30 -9.46 4.15
CA ALA A 11 -8.87 -9.52 4.46
C ALA A 11 -8.65 -10.15 5.84
N THR A 12 -7.68 -11.06 5.92
CA THR A 12 -7.21 -11.63 7.18
C THR A 12 -5.74 -11.28 7.38
N VAL A 13 -5.32 -11.15 8.64
CA VAL A 13 -3.95 -10.79 9.01
C VAL A 13 -3.33 -11.96 9.75
N SER A 14 -2.13 -12.35 9.32
CA SER A 14 -1.30 -13.36 9.98
C SER A 14 0.12 -12.85 10.16
N TRP A 15 0.85 -13.44 11.10
CA TRP A 15 2.24 -13.09 11.40
C TRP A 15 3.12 -14.33 11.38
N VAL A 16 4.37 -14.18 10.95
CA VAL A 16 5.38 -15.23 10.95
C VAL A 16 6.70 -14.68 11.50
N LEU A 17 7.34 -15.43 12.37
CA LEU A 17 8.70 -15.11 12.82
C LEU A 17 9.68 -15.56 11.73
N HIS A 18 10.50 -14.63 11.26
CA HIS A 18 11.55 -14.90 10.29
C HIS A 18 12.86 -14.31 10.82
N PRO A 19 14.00 -15.03 10.77
CA PRO A 19 15.28 -14.52 11.26
C PRO A 19 15.75 -13.26 10.52
N GLU A 20 15.38 -13.13 9.25
CA GLU A 20 15.76 -12.01 8.38
C GLU A 20 14.52 -11.43 7.66
N PRO A 21 13.62 -10.72 8.36
CA PRO A 21 12.35 -10.27 7.79
C PRO A 21 12.53 -9.29 6.63
N TRP A 22 13.64 -8.55 6.59
CA TRP A 22 13.98 -7.61 5.52
C TRP A 22 14.17 -8.28 4.15
N PHE A 23 14.47 -9.58 4.09
CA PHE A 23 14.54 -10.30 2.81
C PHE A 23 13.20 -10.89 2.36
N LEU A 24 12.20 -10.94 3.24
CA LEU A 24 10.94 -11.63 2.96
C LEU A 24 10.06 -10.83 2.02
N GLU A 25 10.02 -9.50 2.17
CA GLU A 25 9.15 -8.62 1.38
C GLU A 25 9.41 -8.75 -0.13
N THR A 26 10.66 -8.60 -0.58
CA THR A 26 11.00 -8.74 -2.01
C THR A 26 10.66 -10.13 -2.55
N LYS A 27 10.86 -11.19 -1.76
CA LYS A 27 10.50 -12.57 -2.14
C LYS A 27 8.99 -12.72 -2.33
N LEU A 28 8.19 -12.22 -1.38
CA LEU A 28 6.74 -12.27 -1.45
C LEU A 28 6.18 -11.42 -2.58
N ILE A 29 6.69 -10.19 -2.74
CA ILE A 29 6.31 -9.31 -3.84
C ILE A 29 6.58 -10.01 -5.16
N ASN A 30 7.70 -10.71 -5.33
CA ASN A 30 8.02 -11.45 -6.57
C ASN A 30 7.21 -12.73 -6.79
N ALA A 31 6.79 -13.41 -5.72
CA ALA A 31 6.12 -14.70 -5.81
C ALA A 31 4.58 -14.60 -5.89
N LEU A 32 3.98 -13.53 -5.37
CA LEU A 32 2.54 -13.39 -5.22
C LEU A 32 1.96 -12.30 -6.11
N ASP A 33 0.67 -12.41 -6.41
CA ASP A 33 -0.09 -11.33 -7.04
C ASP A 33 -0.62 -10.38 -5.96
N LEU A 34 0.01 -9.20 -5.85
CA LEU A 34 -0.25 -8.23 -4.79
C LEU A 34 -0.77 -6.91 -5.36
N PRO A 35 -2.06 -6.81 -5.74
CA PRO A 35 -2.59 -5.69 -6.51
C PRO A 35 -2.67 -4.36 -5.73
N LEU A 36 -2.39 -4.36 -4.43
CA LEU A 36 -2.37 -3.17 -3.58
C LEU A 36 -0.95 -2.73 -3.19
N ASN A 37 0.09 -3.52 -3.51
CA ASN A 37 1.48 -3.21 -3.20
C ASN A 37 2.09 -2.29 -4.26
N PHE A 38 2.77 -1.24 -3.80
CA PHE A 38 3.25 -0.16 -4.67
C PHE A 38 4.74 -0.27 -5.03
N GLN A 39 5.57 -0.53 -4.03
CA GLN A 39 7.03 -0.58 -4.19
C GLN A 39 7.44 -1.91 -4.82
N ASP A 40 8.38 -1.84 -5.76
CA ASP A 40 9.00 -3.01 -6.42
C ASP A 40 7.99 -3.99 -7.08
N ASN A 41 6.79 -3.52 -7.41
CA ASN A 41 5.69 -4.33 -7.94
C ASN A 41 5.19 -3.81 -9.31
N GLU A 42 6.07 -3.24 -10.13
CA GLU A 42 5.70 -2.65 -11.43
C GLU A 42 5.14 -3.66 -12.44
N ARG A 43 5.38 -4.96 -12.21
CA ARG A 43 4.82 -6.03 -13.03
C ARG A 43 3.31 -6.23 -12.87
N ASN A 44 2.73 -5.70 -11.79
CA ASN A 44 1.31 -5.87 -11.53
C ASN A 44 0.47 -5.00 -12.48
N ALA A 45 -0.60 -5.56 -13.05
CA ALA A 45 -1.47 -4.85 -13.97
C ALA A 45 -2.11 -3.58 -13.37
N PHE A 46 -2.29 -3.53 -12.04
CA PHE A 46 -2.85 -2.38 -11.32
C PHE A 46 -1.82 -1.31 -10.93
N ALA A 47 -0.52 -1.55 -11.13
CA ALA A 47 0.53 -0.60 -10.77
C ALA A 47 0.34 0.82 -11.34
N PRO A 48 -0.10 1.01 -12.61
CA PRO A 48 -0.37 2.35 -13.15
C PRO A 48 -1.49 3.10 -12.43
N GLU A 49 -2.60 2.41 -12.11
CA GLU A 49 -3.74 3.05 -11.43
C GLU A 49 -3.39 3.38 -9.98
N LEU A 50 -2.67 2.50 -9.28
CA LEU A 50 -2.16 2.80 -7.94
C LEU A 50 -1.25 4.03 -7.95
N LYS A 51 -0.30 4.13 -8.91
CA LYS A 51 0.58 5.29 -9.08
C LYS A 51 -0.18 6.59 -9.22
N LYS A 52 -1.23 6.59 -10.06
CA LYS A 52 -2.12 7.73 -10.25
C LYS A 52 -2.85 8.11 -8.95
N LEU A 53 -3.51 7.16 -8.29
CA LEU A 53 -4.26 7.38 -7.05
C LEU A 53 -3.35 7.91 -5.92
N ARG A 54 -2.14 7.35 -5.77
CA ARG A 54 -1.16 7.81 -4.78
C ARG A 54 -0.74 9.26 -5.04
N ARG A 55 -0.50 9.63 -6.30
CA ARG A 55 -0.15 11.00 -6.68
C ARG A 55 -1.28 11.99 -6.37
N GLU A 56 -2.53 11.62 -6.68
CA GLU A 56 -3.70 12.43 -6.38
C GLU A 56 -3.89 12.61 -4.88
N ALA A 57 -3.74 11.53 -4.10
CA ALA A 57 -3.79 11.57 -2.64
C ALA A 57 -2.68 12.47 -2.06
N ALA A 58 -1.45 12.37 -2.55
CA ALA A 58 -0.34 13.23 -2.13
C ALA A 58 -0.61 14.70 -2.45
N THR A 59 -1.14 14.99 -3.65
CA THR A 59 -1.52 16.36 -4.05
C THR A 59 -2.62 16.91 -3.15
N LYS A 60 -3.61 16.09 -2.80
CA LYS A 60 -4.68 16.46 -1.87
C LYS A 60 -4.12 16.73 -0.47
N ALA A 61 -3.27 15.84 0.04
CA ALA A 61 -2.65 15.98 1.36
C ALA A 61 -1.79 17.25 1.45
N ALA A 62 -1.01 17.57 0.41
CA ALA A 62 -0.19 18.79 0.36
C ALA A 62 -1.04 20.09 0.40
N LYS A 63 -2.28 20.03 -0.08
CA LYS A 63 -3.25 21.14 0.02
C LYS A 63 -3.93 21.22 1.38
N MET A 64 -3.90 20.16 2.18
CA MET A 64 -4.44 20.16 3.52
C MET A 64 -3.42 20.81 4.46
N ARG A 65 -3.79 21.94 5.08
CA ARG A 65 -3.00 22.63 6.11
C ARG A 65 -2.98 21.78 7.39
N VAL A 66 -2.14 20.74 7.45
CA VAL A 66 -2.04 19.86 8.63
C VAL A 66 -1.08 20.42 9.70
N LEU A 67 -0.37 21.53 9.43
CA LEU A 67 0.59 22.14 10.37
C LEU A 67 0.07 23.40 11.10
N ALA A 68 -1.24 23.66 11.16
CA ALA A 68 -1.75 24.92 11.71
C ALA A 68 -1.86 24.98 13.25
N GLU A 69 -1.65 23.90 14.00
CA GLU A 69 -1.97 23.87 15.45
C GLU A 69 -0.88 23.22 16.32
N TRP A 70 0.39 23.39 15.98
CA TRP A 70 1.49 23.10 16.92
C TRP A 70 2.27 24.40 17.15
N SER A 71 1.71 25.28 17.99
CA SER A 71 2.37 26.44 18.61
C SER A 71 1.81 26.61 20.01
#